data_AF-A0A2V9PAX3-F1
#
_entry.id   AF-A0A2V9PAX3-F1
#
_cell.length_a   1.000
_cell.length_b   1.000
_cell.length_c   1.000
_cell.angle_alpha   90.00
_cell.angle_beta   90.00
_cell.angle_gamma   90.00
#
_symmetry.space_group_name_H-M   'P 1'
#
loop_
_entity.id
_entity.type
_entity.pdbx_description
1 polymer ?
#
loop_
_entity_poly.entity_id
_entity_poly.type
_entity_poly.pdbx_seq_one_letter_code
_entity_poly.pdbx_strand_id
1 'polypeptide(L)'
;MQHPGRPFTSDLAQILKHELAHSFVNELSVGRCPMWLNEGVAQAMEPRSLGSDGPRLAQLFQQEHEIPLNALEGSFASFSGSGAALAYDESLATVEYIRNTYGMSDVVRLLERLGQGESPESALRSTVHSDYRQLQSEVGAFLARQYGN
;
A
#
# COMPACT_ATOMS: atom_id res chain seq x y z
N MET A 1 -15.32 36.12 15.76
CA MET A 1 -14.78 35.40 14.59
C MET A 1 -13.74 34.40 15.10
N GLN A 2 -14.06 33.11 15.10
CA GLN A 2 -13.16 32.03 15.54
C GLN A 2 -12.75 31.24 14.29
N HIS A 3 -11.45 31.15 14.02
CA HIS A 3 -10.89 30.11 13.16
C HIS A 3 -10.44 28.95 14.06
N PRO A 4 -11.08 27.78 14.02
CA PRO A 4 -10.55 26.61 14.72
C PRO A 4 -9.34 26.11 13.95
N GLY A 5 -8.13 26.42 14.45
CA GLY A 5 -6.91 25.79 13.97
C GLY A 5 -6.96 24.29 14.25
N ARG A 6 -6.70 23.45 13.24
CA ARG A 6 -6.40 22.03 13.47
C ARG A 6 -5.24 21.95 14.48
N PRO A 7 -5.31 21.09 15.51
CA PRO A 7 -4.22 20.97 16.46
C PRO A 7 -2.99 20.43 15.74
N PHE A 8 -1.88 21.19 15.75
CA PHE A 8 -0.56 20.81 15.23
C PHE A 8 -0.10 19.39 15.62
N THR A 9 -0.64 18.85 16.71
CA THR A 9 -0.33 17.52 17.24
C THR A 9 -0.89 16.37 16.41
N SER A 10 -2.04 16.54 15.71
CA SER A 10 -2.64 15.45 14.94
C SER A 10 -1.90 15.21 13.63
N ASP A 11 -1.44 16.26 12.96
CA ASP A 11 -0.70 16.12 11.69
C ASP A 11 0.69 15.54 11.96
N LEU A 12 1.37 15.98 13.04
CA LEU A 12 2.63 15.40 13.47
C LEU A 12 2.48 13.92 13.88
N ALA A 13 1.41 13.57 14.62
CA ALA A 13 1.18 12.18 15.02
C ALA A 13 0.95 11.26 13.81
N GLN A 14 0.36 11.75 12.71
CA GLN A 14 0.20 10.99 11.47
C GLN A 14 1.55 10.70 10.82
N ILE A 15 2.38 11.75 10.66
CA ILE A 15 3.73 11.62 10.13
C ILE A 15 4.56 10.66 10.99
N LEU A 16 4.52 10.79 12.32
CA LEU A 16 5.28 9.90 13.21
C LEU A 16 4.85 8.43 13.10
N LYS A 17 3.56 8.15 12.86
CA LYS A 17 3.10 6.77 12.61
C LYS A 17 3.62 6.23 11.30
N HIS A 18 3.61 7.05 10.25
CA HIS A 18 4.15 6.72 8.94
C HIS A 18 5.65 6.38 9.02
N GLU A 19 6.45 7.28 9.60
CA GLU A 19 7.91 7.08 9.75
C GLU A 19 8.25 5.90 10.68
N LEU A 20 7.47 5.67 11.73
CA LEU A 20 7.64 4.52 12.61
C LEU A 20 7.31 3.21 11.87
N ALA A 21 6.29 3.20 11.01
CA ALA A 21 5.94 2.04 10.22
C ALA A 21 7.08 1.63 9.28
N HIS A 22 7.74 2.57 8.60
CA HIS A 22 8.94 2.29 7.81
C HIS A 22 10.05 1.63 8.62
N SER A 23 10.24 2.06 9.87
CA SER A 23 11.26 1.47 10.75
C SER A 23 10.99 -0.01 11.02
N PHE A 24 9.75 -0.37 11.33
CA PHE A 24 9.35 -1.78 11.54
C PHE A 24 9.36 -2.60 10.24
N VAL A 25 8.93 -2.02 9.12
CA VAL A 25 9.03 -2.66 7.80
C VAL A 25 10.48 -3.00 7.48
N ASN A 26 11.39 -2.04 7.67
CA ASN A 26 12.82 -2.24 7.42
C ASN A 26 13.43 -3.29 8.35
N GLU A 27 13.05 -3.31 9.63
CA GLU A 27 13.50 -4.31 10.60
C GLU A 27 13.05 -5.72 10.21
N LEU A 28 11.76 -5.92 9.94
CA LEU A 28 11.18 -7.23 9.60
C LEU A 28 11.68 -7.76 8.25
N SER A 29 11.81 -6.87 7.26
CA SER A 29 12.25 -7.24 5.91
C SER A 29 13.77 -7.21 5.72
N VAL A 30 14.53 -6.80 6.72
CA VAL A 30 16.00 -6.63 6.65
C VAL A 30 16.41 -5.76 5.44
N GLY A 31 15.65 -4.69 5.20
CA GLY A 31 15.86 -3.77 4.08
C GLY A 31 15.56 -4.32 2.69
N ARG A 32 14.81 -5.42 2.57
CA ARG A 32 14.45 -6.07 1.30
C ARG A 32 13.02 -5.79 0.84
N CYS A 33 12.27 -4.95 1.57
CA CYS A 33 10.89 -4.63 1.23
C CYS A 33 10.80 -3.86 -0.10
N PRO A 34 9.96 -4.28 -1.07
CA PRO A 34 9.70 -3.48 -2.27
C PRO A 34 8.99 -2.17 -1.90
N MET A 35 9.22 -1.12 -2.69
CA MET A 35 8.74 0.24 -2.39
C MET A 35 7.22 0.29 -2.15
N TRP A 36 6.43 -0.38 -3.01
CA TRP A 36 4.96 -0.41 -2.86
C TRP A 36 4.49 -0.97 -1.51
N LEU A 37 5.15 -2.02 -1.01
CA LEU A 37 4.74 -2.62 0.27
C LEU A 37 5.17 -1.74 1.43
N ASN A 38 6.37 -1.15 1.34
CA ASN A 38 6.88 -0.24 2.36
C ASN A 38 5.97 0.98 2.54
N GLU A 39 5.60 1.63 1.44
CA GLU A 39 4.71 2.79 1.44
C GLU A 39 3.28 2.43 1.79
N GLY A 40 2.75 1.32 1.23
CA GLY A 40 1.40 0.88 1.52
C GLY A 40 1.20 0.55 3.01
N VAL A 41 2.18 -0.08 3.67
CA VAL A 41 2.12 -0.33 5.12
C VAL A 41 2.19 0.97 5.90
N ALA A 42 3.06 1.91 5.52
CA ALA A 42 3.18 3.19 6.20
C ALA A 42 1.90 4.02 6.10
N GLN A 43 1.31 4.11 4.91
CA GLN A 43 0.04 4.79 4.69
C GLN A 43 -1.13 4.11 5.41
N ALA A 44 -1.16 2.77 5.49
CA ALA A 44 -2.21 2.05 6.21
C ALA A 44 -2.21 2.28 7.73
N MET A 45 -1.11 2.80 8.30
CA MET A 45 -1.03 3.17 9.73
C MET A 45 -1.55 4.59 10.01
N GLU A 46 -1.75 5.39 8.96
CA GLU A 46 -2.36 6.70 9.08
C GLU A 46 -3.88 6.57 9.34
N PRO A 47 -4.53 7.57 9.96
CA PRO A 47 -5.99 7.65 10.07
C PRO A 47 -6.66 8.02 8.73
N ARG A 48 -5.97 7.78 7.60
CA ARG A 48 -6.40 8.09 6.24
C ARG A 48 -6.80 6.79 5.53
N SER A 49 -7.77 6.89 4.64
CA SER A 49 -8.11 5.85 3.66
C SER A 49 -8.12 6.47 2.27
N LEU A 50 -8.28 5.66 1.22
CA LEU A 50 -8.44 6.14 -0.15
C LEU A 50 -9.61 7.14 -0.30
N GLY A 51 -10.60 7.13 0.60
CA GLY A 51 -11.60 8.19 0.71
C GLY A 51 -12.23 8.60 -0.64
N SER A 52 -12.04 9.86 -1.04
CA SER A 52 -12.53 10.42 -2.30
C SER A 52 -11.79 9.95 -3.55
N ASP A 53 -10.57 9.43 -3.40
CA ASP A 53 -9.74 8.95 -4.52
C ASP A 53 -10.10 7.50 -4.90
N GLY A 54 -10.72 6.75 -3.99
CA GLY A 54 -11.14 5.35 -4.18
C GLY A 54 -11.96 5.09 -5.45
N PRO A 55 -13.04 5.84 -5.76
CA PRO A 55 -13.83 5.63 -6.97
C PRO A 55 -13.02 5.82 -8.27
N ARG A 56 -12.11 6.82 -8.29
CA ARG A 56 -11.22 7.05 -9.42
C ARG A 56 -10.23 5.88 -9.59
N LEU A 57 -9.66 5.41 -8.48
CA LEU A 57 -8.75 4.27 -8.51
C LEU A 57 -9.45 2.99 -8.96
N ALA A 58 -10.67 2.73 -8.49
CA ALA A 58 -11.50 1.60 -8.93
C ALA A 58 -11.76 1.64 -10.44
N GLN A 59 -12.10 2.82 -10.99
CA GLN A 59 -12.29 2.99 -12.43
C GLN A 59 -11.00 2.74 -13.22
N LEU A 60 -9.85 3.15 -12.69
CA LEU A 60 -8.55 2.97 -13.31
C LEU A 60 -8.16 1.47 -13.41
N PHE A 61 -8.35 0.69 -12.33
CA PHE A 61 -8.18 -0.76 -12.36
C PHE A 61 -9.17 -1.46 -13.30
N GLN A 62 -10.42 -1.00 -13.37
CA GLN A 62 -11.40 -1.55 -14.33
C GLN A 62 -11.00 -1.33 -15.78
N GLN A 63 -10.18 -0.32 -16.06
CA GLN A 63 -9.68 0.01 -17.39
C GLN A 63 -8.31 -0.60 -17.68
N GLU A 64 -7.77 -1.44 -16.77
CA GLU A 64 -6.43 -2.04 -16.90
C GLU A 64 -5.33 -0.98 -17.06
N HIS A 65 -5.49 0.16 -16.36
CA HIS A 65 -4.57 1.30 -16.39
C HIS A 65 -3.71 1.41 -15.12
N GLU A 66 -3.77 0.41 -14.23
CA GLU A 66 -2.93 0.31 -13.04
C GLU A 66 -1.45 0.15 -13.39
N ILE A 67 -0.58 0.59 -12.49
CA ILE A 67 0.86 0.40 -12.62
C ILE A 67 1.16 -1.06 -12.24
N PRO A 68 1.85 -1.85 -13.09
CA PRO A 68 2.26 -3.20 -12.72
C PRO A 68 3.07 -3.22 -11.43
N LEU A 69 2.75 -4.11 -10.47
CA LEU A 69 3.41 -4.13 -9.15
C LEU A 69 4.93 -4.31 -9.24
N ASN A 70 5.43 -5.04 -10.23
CA ASN A 70 6.87 -5.20 -10.47
C ASN A 70 7.55 -3.86 -10.84
N ALA A 71 6.83 -2.93 -11.46
CA ALA A 71 7.32 -1.57 -11.72
C ALA A 71 7.28 -0.67 -10.47
N LEU A 72 6.58 -1.08 -9.42
CA LEU A 72 6.49 -0.38 -8.14
C LEU A 72 7.44 -0.95 -7.06
N GLU A 73 8.36 -1.86 -7.42
CA GLU A 73 9.37 -2.33 -6.48
C GLU A 73 10.46 -1.29 -6.19
N GLY A 74 10.75 -0.43 -7.17
CA GLY A 74 11.78 0.61 -7.10
C GLY A 74 11.26 1.98 -6.68
N SER A 75 12.15 2.97 -6.66
CA SER A 75 11.82 4.34 -6.26
C SER A 75 10.77 4.99 -7.16
N PHE A 76 9.78 5.63 -6.54
CA PHE A 76 8.75 6.39 -7.25
C PHE A 76 9.24 7.73 -7.82
N ALA A 77 10.48 8.15 -7.53
CA ALA A 77 11.04 9.42 -7.98
C ALA A 77 11.15 9.55 -9.51
N SER A 78 11.09 8.43 -10.25
CA SER A 78 11.12 8.41 -11.71
C SER A 78 9.76 8.69 -12.36
N PHE A 79 8.65 8.61 -11.60
CA PHE A 79 7.32 8.93 -12.11
C PHE A 79 7.09 10.43 -12.21
N SER A 80 6.15 10.83 -13.08
CA SER A 80 5.58 12.18 -13.03
C SER A 80 4.85 12.40 -11.70
N GLY A 81 4.57 13.65 -11.32
CA GLY A 81 3.87 13.93 -10.06
C GLY A 81 2.53 13.20 -9.93
N SER A 82 1.76 13.09 -11.01
CA SER A 82 0.51 12.32 -11.02
C SER A 82 0.74 10.80 -11.02
N GLY A 83 1.82 10.32 -11.65
CA GLY A 83 2.19 8.90 -11.62
C GLY A 83 2.68 8.46 -10.23
N ALA A 84 3.43 9.31 -9.53
CA ALA A 84 3.86 9.05 -8.15
C ALA A 84 2.66 9.01 -7.21
N ALA A 85 1.71 9.95 -7.33
CA ALA A 85 0.47 9.91 -6.55
C ALA A 85 -0.31 8.60 -6.77
N LEU A 86 -0.43 8.16 -8.03
CA LEU A 86 -1.06 6.88 -8.35
C LEU A 86 -0.29 5.69 -7.74
N ALA A 87 1.04 5.68 -7.81
CA ALA A 87 1.87 4.63 -7.21
C ALA A 87 1.63 4.51 -5.69
N TYR A 88 1.50 5.64 -5.00
CA TYR A 88 1.13 5.67 -3.58
C TYR A 88 -0.29 5.13 -3.34
N ASP A 89 -1.28 5.58 -4.12
CA ASP A 89 -2.67 5.11 -3.99
C ASP A 89 -2.80 3.59 -4.24
N GLU A 90 -2.11 3.06 -5.25
CA GLU A 90 -2.06 1.61 -5.56
C GLU A 90 -1.37 0.81 -4.45
N SER A 91 -0.32 1.37 -3.86
CA SER A 91 0.40 0.79 -2.72
C SER A 91 -0.51 0.63 -1.51
N LEU A 92 -1.24 1.69 -1.15
CA LEU A 92 -2.22 1.66 -0.08
C LEU A 92 -3.35 0.68 -0.37
N ALA A 93 -3.94 0.73 -1.57
CA ALA A 93 -5.02 -0.17 -1.97
C ALA A 93 -4.60 -1.65 -1.85
N THR A 94 -3.37 -1.98 -2.26
CA THR A 94 -2.84 -3.34 -2.22
C THR A 94 -2.66 -3.82 -0.77
N VAL A 95 -2.10 -3.00 0.10
CA VAL A 95 -1.92 -3.35 1.52
C VAL A 95 -3.25 -3.40 2.27
N GLU A 96 -4.17 -2.49 1.98
CA GLU A 96 -5.53 -2.54 2.53
C GLU A 96 -6.25 -3.82 2.09
N TYR A 97 -6.13 -4.24 0.83
CA TYR A 97 -6.68 -5.51 0.37
C TYR A 97 -6.12 -6.69 1.16
N ILE A 98 -4.79 -6.79 1.30
CA ILE A 98 -4.14 -7.87 2.05
C ILE A 98 -4.61 -7.85 3.50
N ARG A 99 -4.58 -6.68 4.14
CA ARG A 99 -5.00 -6.50 5.54
C ARG A 99 -6.46 -6.87 5.77
N ASN A 100 -7.38 -6.51 4.86
CA ASN A 100 -8.80 -6.81 5.02
C ASN A 100 -9.14 -8.27 4.71
N THR A 101 -8.39 -8.92 3.81
CA THR A 101 -8.68 -10.28 3.36
C THR A 101 -7.98 -11.34 4.21
N TYR A 102 -6.73 -11.11 4.58
CA TYR A 102 -5.86 -12.07 5.27
C TYR A 102 -5.49 -11.63 6.71
N GLY A 103 -5.65 -10.35 7.01
CA GLY A 103 -5.32 -9.79 8.33
C GLY A 103 -3.89 -9.25 8.42
N MET A 104 -3.63 -8.44 9.45
CA MET A 104 -2.33 -7.81 9.66
C MET A 104 -1.20 -8.83 9.91
N SER A 105 -1.52 -10.00 10.45
CA SER A 105 -0.55 -11.09 10.65
C SER A 105 0.09 -11.56 9.35
N ASP A 106 -0.65 -11.58 8.23
CA ASP A 106 -0.09 -11.99 6.94
C ASP A 106 0.70 -10.89 6.26
N VAL A 107 0.40 -9.61 6.54
CA VAL A 107 1.28 -8.49 6.17
C VAL A 107 2.63 -8.63 6.90
N VAL A 108 2.63 -8.90 8.21
CA VAL A 108 3.86 -9.13 8.97
C VAL A 108 4.61 -10.35 8.44
N ARG A 109 3.92 -11.46 8.17
CA ARG A 109 4.53 -12.67 7.60
C ARG A 109 5.15 -12.41 6.23
N LEU A 110 4.52 -11.60 5.40
CA LEU A 110 5.08 -11.19 4.10
C LEU A 110 6.41 -10.43 4.28
N LEU A 111 6.47 -9.51 5.24
CA LEU A 111 7.70 -8.79 5.57
C LEU A 111 8.81 -9.73 6.09
N GLU A 112 8.48 -10.67 6.98
CA GLU A 112 9.43 -11.66 7.50
C GLU A 112 9.99 -12.58 6.40
N ARG A 113 9.15 -12.99 5.44
CA ARG A 113 9.55 -13.81 4.28
C ARG A 113 10.55 -13.07 3.40
N LEU A 114 10.32 -11.78 3.16
CA LEU A 114 11.28 -10.91 2.48
C LEU A 114 12.59 -10.82 3.27
N GLY A 115 12.51 -10.69 4.60
CA GLY A 115 13.67 -10.73 5.50
C GLY A 115 14.46 -12.04 5.44
N GLN A 116 13.80 -13.16 5.14
CA GLN A 116 14.42 -14.48 4.93
C GLN A 116 15.08 -14.62 3.54
N GLY A 117 14.93 -13.61 2.67
CA GLY A 117 15.56 -13.57 1.35
C GLY A 117 14.68 -14.11 0.21
N GLU A 118 13.39 -14.34 0.46
CA GLU A 118 12.45 -14.62 -0.63
C GLU A 118 12.28 -13.38 -1.53
N SER A 119 12.06 -13.61 -2.83
CA SER A 119 11.63 -12.53 -3.73
C SER A 119 10.21 -12.08 -3.36
N PRO A 120 9.81 -10.83 -3.70
CA PRO A 120 8.45 -10.36 -3.47
C PRO A 120 7.35 -11.28 -3.97
N GLU A 121 7.43 -11.78 -5.21
CA GLU A 121 6.44 -12.72 -5.74
C GLU A 121 6.46 -14.08 -5.03
N SER A 122 7.62 -14.61 -4.63
CA SER A 122 7.69 -15.85 -3.85
C SER A 122 7.03 -15.67 -2.49
N ALA A 123 7.35 -14.57 -1.82
CA ALA A 123 6.81 -14.23 -0.53
C ALA A 123 5.27 -14.11 -0.62
N LEU A 124 4.74 -13.38 -1.61
CA LEU A 124 3.29 -13.28 -1.87
C LEU A 124 2.63 -14.64 -2.12
N ARG A 125 3.19 -15.48 -3.01
CA ARG A 125 2.64 -16.82 -3.28
C ARG A 125 2.59 -17.68 -2.02
N SER A 126 3.58 -17.54 -1.14
CA SER A 126 3.67 -18.31 0.10
C SER A 126 2.76 -17.82 1.23
N THR A 127 2.34 -16.54 1.20
CA THR A 127 1.56 -15.90 2.29
C THR A 127 0.11 -15.67 1.93
N VAL A 128 -0.16 -15.09 0.75
CA VAL A 128 -1.51 -14.70 0.30
C VAL A 128 -2.01 -15.52 -0.88
N HIS A 129 -1.20 -16.48 -1.36
CA HIS A 129 -1.51 -17.40 -2.46
C HIS A 129 -1.70 -16.73 -3.83
N SER A 130 -1.13 -15.54 -4.00
CA SER A 130 -1.23 -14.74 -5.23
C SER A 130 0.15 -14.38 -5.75
N ASP A 131 0.28 -14.28 -7.08
CA ASP A 131 1.35 -13.50 -7.71
C ASP A 131 0.92 -12.09 -8.04
N TYR A 132 1.79 -11.29 -8.67
CA TYR A 132 1.47 -9.90 -8.96
C TYR A 132 0.22 -9.72 -9.81
N ARG A 133 0.05 -10.54 -10.87
CA ARG A 133 -1.12 -10.41 -11.72
C ARG A 133 -2.40 -10.78 -10.96
N GLN A 134 -2.36 -11.88 -10.22
CA GLN A 134 -3.50 -12.32 -9.41
C GLN A 134 -3.84 -11.27 -8.35
N LEU A 135 -2.84 -10.77 -7.63
CA LEU A 135 -3.00 -9.76 -6.60
C LEU A 135 -3.60 -8.46 -7.17
N GLN A 136 -3.13 -7.97 -8.32
CA GLN A 136 -3.70 -6.77 -8.95
C GLN A 136 -5.15 -6.98 -9.38
N SER A 137 -5.48 -8.15 -9.93
CA SER A 137 -6.87 -8.49 -10.26
C SER A 137 -7.76 -8.53 -9.01
N GLU A 138 -7.25 -9.07 -7.90
CA GLU A 138 -7.96 -9.15 -6.62
C GLU A 138 -8.15 -7.78 -5.98
N VAL A 139 -7.14 -6.91 -6.06
CA VAL A 139 -7.20 -5.50 -5.63
C VAL A 139 -8.22 -4.74 -6.46
N GLY A 140 -8.23 -4.89 -7.78
CA GLY A 140 -9.24 -4.28 -8.65
C GLY A 140 -10.66 -4.71 -8.27
N ALA A 141 -10.87 -6.00 -8.00
CA ALA A 141 -12.16 -6.50 -7.53
C ALA A 141 -12.52 -5.98 -6.13
N PHE A 142 -11.55 -5.82 -5.23
CA PHE A 142 -11.73 -5.22 -3.91
C PHE A 142 -12.15 -3.74 -4.00
N LEU A 143 -11.43 -2.95 -4.81
CA LEU A 143 -11.75 -1.56 -5.07
C LEU A 143 -13.14 -1.39 -5.69
N ALA A 144 -13.50 -2.24 -6.65
CA ALA A 144 -14.83 -2.23 -7.26
C ALA A 144 -15.94 -2.56 -6.25
N ARG A 145 -15.70 -3.46 -5.28
CA ARG A 145 -16.69 -3.74 -4.22
C ARG A 145 -16.82 -2.60 -3.21
N GLN A 146 -15.71 -1.93 -2.90
CA GLN A 146 -15.68 -0.89 -1.88
C GLN A 146 -16.10 0.49 -2.39
N TYR A 147 -15.83 0.77 -3.67
CA TYR A 147 -15.99 2.08 -4.29
C TYR A 147 -16.75 2.06 -5.63
N GLY A 148 -17.15 0.88 -6.12
CA GLY A 148 -18.05 0.77 -7.26
C GLY A 148 -19.43 1.26 -6.88
N ASN A 149 -19.98 2.15 -7.70
CA ASN A 149 -21.35 2.66 -7.56
C ASN A 149 -22.40 1.54 -7.66
#